data_AF-Q76CH6-F1
#
_entry.id   AF-Q76CH6-F1
#
_cell.length_a   1.000
_cell.length_b   1.000
_cell.length_c   1.000
_cell.angle_alpha   90.00
_cell.angle_beta   90.00
_cell.angle_gamma   90.00
#
_symmetry.space_group_name_H-M   'P 1'
#
loop_
_entity.id
_entity.type
_entity.pdbx_description
1 polymer ?
#
loop_
_entity_poly.entity_id
_entity_poly.type
_entity_poly.pdbx_seq_one_letter_code
_entity_poly.pdbx_strand_id
1 'polypeptide(L)'
;SYYVRLQYNGEVLPFKTKIDGVTYKSGKDNNSPLKASFLAGGGAFGYKMDDIRVDVEGLYSQLSKDADVVDTSPAVVESLTAFSGLVNVYYDIAIEDMPITPYVGVGVGAAYVSNPLVTEVTGDKKSGFGFAYQAKAGVSYDVTPEIKLYAGARYFGSYGASFGKTAKDDGVIKVLYSTVG
;
A
#
# COMPACT_ATOMS: atom_id res chain seq x y z
N SER A 1 -24.68 -11.16 2.69
CA SER A 1 -24.02 -12.21 3.51
C SER A 1 -22.70 -11.69 4.06
N TYR A 2 -22.26 -12.15 5.24
CA TYR A 2 -20.96 -11.76 5.81
C TYR A 2 -19.84 -12.65 5.27
N TYR A 3 -18.63 -12.10 5.15
CA TYR A 3 -17.44 -12.85 4.78
C TYR A 3 -16.19 -12.34 5.50
N VAL A 4 -15.20 -13.22 5.60
CA VAL A 4 -13.82 -12.87 5.96
C VAL A 4 -12.95 -13.11 4.73
N ARG A 5 -12.04 -12.18 4.44
CA ARG A 5 -11.03 -12.32 3.40
C ARG A 5 -9.65 -12.32 4.04
N LEU A 6 -8.80 -13.25 3.63
CA LEU A 6 -7.37 -13.24 3.91
C LEU A 6 -6.63 -13.09 2.60
N GLN A 7 -5.63 -12.20 2.57
CA GLN A 7 -4.93 -11.85 1.35
C GLN A 7 -3.43 -11.75 1.51
N TYR A 8 -2.73 -12.27 0.51
CA TYR A 8 -1.33 -11.98 0.25
C TYR A 8 -1.27 -11.06 -0.96
N ASN A 9 -0.55 -9.95 -0.85
CA ASN A 9 -0.32 -9.03 -1.96
C ASN A 9 1.16 -9.18 -2.34
N GLY A 10 1.43 -9.87 -3.43
CA GLY A 10 2.78 -9.90 -3.99
C GLY A 10 3.04 -8.53 -4.62
N GLU A 11 3.52 -7.56 -3.83
CA GLU A 11 3.84 -6.23 -4.36
C GLU A 11 4.92 -6.37 -5.42
N VAL A 12 4.55 -6.28 -6.69
CA VAL A 12 5.46 -6.51 -7.81
C VAL A 12 6.25 -5.25 -8.12
N LEU A 13 5.62 -4.07 -7.96
CA LEU A 13 6.19 -2.79 -8.36
C LEU A 13 5.77 -1.64 -7.44
N PRO A 14 6.72 -0.92 -6.82
CA PRO A 14 6.45 0.39 -6.26
C PRO A 14 6.28 1.41 -7.40
N PHE A 15 5.03 1.73 -7.75
CA PHE A 15 4.74 2.69 -8.82
C PHE A 15 4.78 4.12 -8.27
N LYS A 16 5.81 4.90 -8.63
CA LYS A 16 5.98 6.31 -8.24
C LYS A 16 6.08 6.57 -6.73
N THR A 17 6.73 5.70 -5.96
CA THR A 17 7.04 6.05 -4.56
C THR A 17 8.08 7.15 -4.53
N LYS A 18 7.96 8.07 -3.56
CA LYS A 18 8.85 9.22 -3.43
C LYS A 18 9.08 9.55 -1.98
N ILE A 19 10.33 9.84 -1.64
CA ILE A 19 10.72 10.39 -0.35
C ILE A 19 11.34 11.76 -0.65
N ASP A 20 10.60 12.83 -0.34
CA ASP A 20 11.09 14.18 -0.57
C ASP A 20 12.23 14.52 0.40
N GLY A 21 13.34 15.07 -0.10
CA GLY A 21 14.47 15.51 0.72
C GLY A 21 15.60 14.48 0.89
N VAL A 22 15.53 13.34 0.20
CA VAL A 22 16.64 12.38 0.06
C VAL A 22 17.44 12.68 -1.22
N THR A 23 18.76 12.47 -1.18
CA THR A 23 19.63 12.62 -2.35
C THR A 23 19.58 11.35 -3.21
N TYR A 24 19.41 11.52 -4.52
CA TYR A 24 19.40 10.44 -5.50
C TYR A 24 20.79 10.31 -6.13
N LYS A 25 21.17 9.09 -6.52
CA LYS A 25 22.36 8.88 -7.33
C LYS A 25 22.22 9.58 -8.68
N SER A 26 23.34 10.06 -9.24
CA SER A 26 23.36 10.80 -10.50
C SER A 26 22.59 10.09 -11.61
N GLY A 27 21.64 10.79 -12.25
CA GLY A 27 20.81 10.26 -13.33
C GLY A 27 19.64 9.36 -12.89
N LYS A 28 19.33 9.29 -11.59
CA LYS A 28 18.27 8.46 -11.01
C LYS A 28 17.13 9.27 -10.36
N ASP A 29 17.05 10.57 -10.63
CA ASP A 29 16.09 11.47 -9.98
C ASP A 29 14.61 11.11 -10.23
N ASN A 30 14.35 10.37 -11.30
CA ASN A 30 13.01 9.90 -11.67
C ASN A 30 12.72 8.45 -11.20
N ASN A 31 13.67 7.79 -10.54
CA ASN A 31 13.52 6.42 -10.07
C ASN A 31 12.87 6.37 -8.68
N SER A 32 12.17 5.28 -8.41
CA SER A 32 11.65 4.98 -7.08
C SER A 32 12.82 4.68 -6.13
N PRO A 33 12.94 5.35 -4.97
CA PRO A 33 13.97 5.04 -3.97
C PRO A 33 13.70 3.75 -3.19
N LEU A 34 12.54 3.14 -3.42
CA LEU A 34 12.08 1.90 -2.80
C LEU A 34 11.79 0.86 -3.88
N LYS A 35 12.02 -0.42 -3.53
CA LYS A 35 11.71 -1.61 -4.32
C LYS A 35 10.77 -2.55 -3.54
N ALA A 36 10.08 -3.40 -4.28
CA ALA A 36 9.21 -4.44 -3.72
C ALA A 36 9.97 -5.34 -2.72
N SER A 37 9.35 -5.64 -1.57
CA SER A 37 9.84 -6.67 -0.64
C SER A 37 9.07 -8.00 -0.74
N PHE A 38 7.92 -8.00 -1.43
CA PHE A 38 6.94 -9.09 -1.46
C PHE A 38 6.37 -9.47 -0.07
N LEU A 39 6.58 -8.64 0.95
CA LEU A 39 6.02 -8.82 2.28
C LEU A 39 4.83 -7.87 2.46
N ALA A 40 3.71 -8.19 1.79
CA ALA A 40 2.46 -7.49 2.01
C ALA A 40 1.28 -8.45 2.07
N GLY A 41 0.34 -8.14 2.95
CA GLY A 41 -0.78 -9.01 3.24
C GLY A 41 -1.72 -8.39 4.24
N GLY A 42 -2.83 -9.05 4.49
CA GLY A 42 -3.77 -8.60 5.48
C GLY A 42 -5.07 -9.38 5.43
N GLY A 43 -6.08 -8.80 6.06
CA GLY A 43 -7.40 -9.39 6.12
C GLY A 43 -8.47 -8.33 6.08
N ALA A 44 -9.67 -8.75 5.70
CA ALA A 44 -10.84 -7.92 5.68
C ALA A 44 -12.04 -8.66 6.25
N PHE A 45 -12.94 -7.89 6.85
CA PHE A 45 -14.27 -8.34 7.23
C PHE A 45 -15.29 -7.53 6.44
N GLY A 46 -16.20 -8.24 5.76
CA GLY A 46 -17.09 -7.60 4.80
C GLY A 46 -18.50 -8.14 4.80
N TYR A 47 -19.35 -7.39 4.10
CA TYR A 47 -20.74 -7.71 3.87
C TYR A 47 -21.08 -7.53 2.38
N LYS A 48 -21.69 -8.56 1.79
CA LYS A 48 -22.21 -8.56 0.43
C LYS A 48 -23.72 -8.27 0.42
N MET A 49 -24.13 -7.32 -0.40
CA MET A 49 -25.49 -6.87 -0.70
C MET A 49 -25.70 -7.01 -2.20
N ASP A 50 -26.27 -8.14 -2.63
CA ASP A 50 -26.44 -8.46 -4.06
C ASP A 50 -25.11 -8.28 -4.82
N ASP A 51 -25.03 -7.34 -5.78
CA ASP A 51 -23.83 -7.08 -6.58
C ASP A 51 -22.81 -6.16 -5.89
N ILE A 52 -23.16 -5.56 -4.74
CA ILE A 52 -22.30 -4.64 -4.02
C ILE A 52 -21.67 -5.36 -2.82
N ARG A 53 -20.36 -5.19 -2.62
CA ARG A 53 -19.69 -5.61 -1.37
C ARG A 53 -19.05 -4.42 -0.69
N VAL A 54 -19.11 -4.41 0.63
CA VAL A 54 -18.40 -3.43 1.46
C VAL A 54 -17.55 -4.19 2.46
N ASP A 55 -16.30 -3.81 2.64
CA ASP A 55 -15.46 -4.36 3.72
C ASP A 55 -14.59 -3.33 4.42
N VAL A 56 -14.21 -3.69 5.63
CA VAL A 56 -13.15 -3.03 6.38
C VAL A 56 -11.92 -3.92 6.30
N GLU A 57 -10.82 -3.36 5.85
CA GLU A 57 -9.59 -4.06 5.55
C GLU A 57 -8.43 -3.49 6.37
N GLY A 58 -7.66 -4.39 6.99
CA GLY A 58 -6.38 -4.10 7.63
C GLY A 58 -5.24 -4.71 6.83
N LEU A 59 -4.20 -3.92 6.53
CA LEU A 59 -3.08 -4.34 5.71
C LEU A 59 -1.75 -3.98 6.34
N TYR A 60 -0.79 -4.87 6.17
CA TYR A 60 0.61 -4.63 6.39
C TYR A 60 1.35 -4.73 5.05
N SER A 61 2.29 -3.82 4.84
CA SER A 61 3.14 -3.78 3.66
C SER A 61 4.53 -3.28 4.06
N GLN A 62 5.54 -3.78 3.35
CA GLN A 62 6.91 -3.36 3.50
C GLN A 62 7.52 -3.15 2.11
N LEU A 63 8.28 -2.09 1.93
CA LEU A 63 9.14 -1.88 0.77
C LEU A 63 10.59 -1.82 1.20
N SER A 64 11.48 -2.43 0.43
CA SER A 64 12.92 -2.37 0.70
C SER A 64 13.55 -1.15 0.05
N LYS A 65 14.63 -0.64 0.63
CA LYS A 65 15.44 0.42 0.02
C LYS A 65 16.01 -0.04 -1.32
N ASP A 66 15.97 0.83 -2.31
CA ASP A 66 16.71 0.65 -3.55
C ASP A 66 18.08 1.35 -3.46
N ALA A 67 19.11 0.58 -3.10
CA ALA A 67 20.48 1.07 -2.97
C ALA A 67 21.09 1.53 -4.31
N ASP A 68 20.51 1.19 -5.46
CA ASP A 68 20.97 1.65 -6.78
C ASP A 68 20.39 3.01 -7.16
N VAL A 69 19.44 3.51 -6.37
CA VAL A 69 18.75 4.79 -6.58
C VAL A 69 19.09 5.79 -5.47
N VAL A 70 19.08 5.33 -4.21
CA VAL A 70 19.31 6.18 -3.03
C VAL A 70 20.81 6.42 -2.81
N ASP A 71 21.18 7.68 -2.62
CA ASP A 71 22.54 8.05 -2.17
C ASP A 71 22.64 7.98 -0.64
N THR A 72 23.86 7.95 -0.11
CA THR A 72 24.17 7.69 1.31
C THR A 72 23.78 8.83 2.26
N SER A 73 23.30 9.97 1.76
CA SER A 73 23.01 11.16 2.57
C SER A 73 21.66 11.82 2.24
N PRO A 74 20.74 11.98 3.21
CA PRO A 74 20.78 11.41 4.56
C PRO A 74 20.61 9.88 4.52
N ALA A 75 21.02 9.19 5.60
CA ALA A 75 20.87 7.74 5.70
C ALA A 75 19.38 7.32 5.74
N VAL A 76 18.93 6.59 4.71
CA VAL A 76 17.57 6.04 4.60
C VAL A 76 17.53 4.60 5.14
N VAL A 77 16.44 4.24 5.84
CA VAL A 77 16.22 2.90 6.39
C VAL A 77 16.23 1.83 5.30
N GLU A 78 16.66 0.60 5.65
CA GLU A 78 16.69 -0.54 4.71
C GLU A 78 15.29 -1.00 4.28
N SER A 79 14.27 -0.72 5.08
CA SER A 79 12.88 -1.01 4.74
C SER A 79 11.93 0.02 5.31
N LEU A 80 10.95 0.41 4.50
CA LEU A 80 9.86 1.29 4.86
C LEU A 80 8.61 0.46 5.06
N THR A 81 7.96 0.58 6.22
CA THR A 81 6.74 -0.18 6.53
C THR A 81 5.51 0.71 6.49
N ALA A 82 4.38 0.13 6.09
CA ALA A 82 3.08 0.77 6.10
C ALA A 82 2.03 -0.17 6.67
N PHE A 83 1.38 0.25 7.73
CA PHE A 83 0.13 -0.34 8.20
C PHE A 83 -1.02 0.51 7.68
N SER A 84 -2.08 -0.09 7.14
CA SER A 84 -3.23 0.67 6.67
C SER A 84 -4.56 0.04 7.07
N GLY A 85 -5.52 0.90 7.32
CA GLY A 85 -6.93 0.56 7.52
C GLY A 85 -7.75 1.25 6.45
N LEU A 86 -8.51 0.49 5.67
CA LEU A 86 -9.36 1.02 4.60
C LEU A 86 -10.79 0.50 4.72
N VAL A 87 -11.72 1.32 4.25
CA VAL A 87 -13.06 0.87 3.89
C VAL A 87 -13.11 0.76 2.38
N ASN A 88 -13.52 -0.39 1.88
CA ASN A 88 -13.60 -0.68 0.46
C ASN A 88 -15.04 -0.92 0.04
N VAL A 89 -15.36 -0.52 -1.18
CA VAL A 89 -16.60 -0.84 -1.87
C VAL A 89 -16.26 -1.56 -3.17
N TYR A 90 -16.98 -2.63 -3.47
CA TYR A 90 -16.81 -3.44 -4.66
C TYR A 90 -18.12 -3.58 -5.41
N TYR A 91 -17.98 -3.76 -6.71
CA TYR A 91 -19.04 -4.18 -7.61
C TYR A 91 -18.65 -5.54 -8.20
N ASP A 92 -19.47 -6.54 -7.93
CA ASP A 92 -19.37 -7.89 -8.46
C ASP A 92 -20.19 -7.96 -9.75
N ILE A 93 -19.55 -8.38 -10.83
CA ILE A 93 -20.20 -8.57 -12.11
C ILE A 93 -20.72 -10.00 -12.12
N ALA A 94 -22.02 -10.15 -11.92
CA ALA A 94 -22.69 -11.43 -12.08
C ALA A 94 -22.62 -11.87 -13.55
N ILE A 95 -22.10 -13.08 -13.79
CA ILE A 95 -22.16 -13.75 -15.08
C ILE A 95 -23.00 -14.99 -14.87
N GLU A 96 -24.10 -15.09 -15.61
CA GLU A 96 -24.99 -16.26 -15.55
C GLU A 96 -24.22 -17.54 -15.89
N ASP A 97 -24.53 -18.62 -15.17
CA ASP A 97 -24.03 -19.97 -15.39
C ASP A 97 -22.49 -20.15 -15.35
N MET A 98 -21.75 -19.21 -14.75
CA MET A 98 -20.30 -19.32 -14.57
C MET A 98 -19.90 -19.32 -13.08
N PRO A 99 -18.96 -20.20 -12.66
CA PRO A 99 -18.41 -20.20 -11.30
C PRO A 99 -17.42 -19.04 -11.04
N ILE A 100 -17.26 -18.13 -12.00
CA ILE A 100 -16.32 -17.02 -11.97
C ILE A 100 -17.11 -15.71 -11.85
N THR A 101 -16.75 -14.89 -10.86
CA THR A 101 -17.32 -13.55 -10.64
C THR A 101 -16.22 -12.50 -10.76
N PRO A 102 -16.14 -11.78 -11.89
CA PRO A 102 -15.30 -10.60 -11.99
C PRO A 102 -15.74 -9.52 -11.01
N TYR A 103 -14.81 -8.72 -10.52
CA TYR A 103 -15.11 -7.60 -9.63
C TYR A 103 -14.17 -6.43 -9.86
N VAL A 104 -14.68 -5.25 -9.53
CA VAL A 104 -13.89 -4.02 -9.39
C VAL A 104 -14.19 -3.39 -8.04
N GLY A 105 -13.24 -2.68 -7.46
CA GLY A 105 -13.45 -2.01 -6.19
C GLY A 105 -12.51 -0.84 -5.97
N VAL A 106 -12.95 0.04 -5.08
CA VAL A 106 -12.20 1.21 -4.64
C VAL A 106 -12.28 1.32 -3.14
N GLY A 107 -11.24 1.89 -2.54
CA GLY A 107 -11.13 2.03 -1.11
C GLY A 107 -10.45 3.32 -0.69
N VAL A 108 -10.82 3.78 0.50
CA VAL A 108 -10.24 4.95 1.14
C VAL A 108 -10.01 4.68 2.62
N GLY A 109 -9.02 5.34 3.20
CA GLY A 109 -8.72 5.18 4.61
C GLY A 109 -7.47 5.92 5.03
N ALA A 110 -6.73 5.33 5.95
CA ALA A 110 -5.50 5.88 6.47
C ALA A 110 -4.37 4.85 6.45
N ALA A 111 -3.16 5.33 6.24
CA ALA A 111 -1.95 4.55 6.39
C ALA A 111 -1.05 5.18 7.46
N TYR A 112 -0.44 4.33 8.27
CA TYR A 112 0.57 4.67 9.24
C TYR A 112 1.92 4.17 8.70
N VAL A 113 2.73 5.10 8.23
CA VAL A 113 3.98 4.84 7.52
C VAL A 113 5.16 5.11 8.44
N SER A 114 6.20 4.27 8.41
CA SER A 114 7.40 4.47 9.23
C SER A 114 8.23 5.67 8.76
N ASN A 115 9.03 6.25 9.66
CA ASN A 115 9.99 7.30 9.31
C ASN A 115 11.03 6.73 8.32
N PRO A 116 11.32 7.41 7.20
CA PRO A 116 12.28 6.91 6.22
C PRO A 116 13.75 7.09 6.63
N LEU A 117 14.07 7.81 7.71
CA LEU A 117 15.45 8.07 8.13
C LEU A 117 15.97 7.03 9.15
N VAL A 118 17.23 6.61 9.01
CA VAL A 118 17.92 5.76 9.99
C VAL A 118 18.11 6.50 11.32
N THR A 119 18.48 7.78 11.22
CA THR A 119 18.67 8.66 12.37
C THR A 119 17.59 9.74 12.31
N GLU A 120 16.54 9.54 13.10
CA GLU A 120 15.44 10.49 13.22
C GLU A 120 15.94 11.84 13.75
N VAL A 121 15.29 12.92 13.34
CA VAL A 121 15.53 14.24 13.94
C VAL A 121 15.10 14.18 15.42
N THR A 122 15.89 14.76 16.31
CA THR A 122 15.59 14.75 17.75
C THR A 122 14.18 15.30 18.03
N GLY A 123 13.32 14.48 18.63
CA GLY A 123 11.93 14.84 18.94
C GLY A 123 10.93 14.56 17.81
N ASP A 124 11.36 14.01 16.68
CA ASP A 124 10.46 13.59 15.60
C ASP A 124 9.79 12.24 15.89
N LYS A 125 8.73 11.95 15.13
CA LYS A 125 7.94 10.72 15.26
C LYS A 125 8.56 9.57 14.45
N LYS A 126 8.46 8.36 15.02
CA LYS A 126 8.88 7.11 14.36
C LYS A 126 8.00 6.69 13.20
N SER A 127 6.77 7.21 13.14
CA SER A 127 5.78 6.88 12.13
C SER A 127 4.73 7.99 12.05
N GLY A 128 4.11 8.14 10.88
CA GLY A 128 3.15 9.21 10.61
C GLY A 128 1.94 8.72 9.82
N PHE A 129 0.80 9.35 10.08
CA PHE A 129 -0.42 9.10 9.33
C PHE A 129 -0.41 9.81 7.98
N GLY A 130 -0.92 9.13 6.96
CA GLY A 130 -1.25 9.65 5.65
C GLY A 130 -2.64 9.18 5.22
N PHE A 131 -3.22 9.90 4.27
CA PHE A 131 -4.45 9.47 3.61
C PHE A 131 -4.12 8.30 2.69
N ALA A 132 -4.90 7.22 2.76
CA ALA A 132 -4.73 6.04 1.93
C ALA A 132 -5.90 5.87 0.97
N TYR A 133 -5.59 5.37 -0.21
CA TYR A 133 -6.57 5.06 -1.25
C TYR A 133 -6.14 3.82 -2.02
N GLN A 134 -7.11 3.14 -2.61
CA GLN A 134 -6.88 1.86 -3.24
C GLN A 134 -7.87 1.64 -4.39
N ALA A 135 -7.40 0.93 -5.42
CA ALA A 135 -8.24 0.37 -6.47
C ALA A 135 -7.90 -1.11 -6.64
N LYS A 136 -8.91 -1.94 -6.87
CA LYS A 136 -8.78 -3.40 -7.06
C LYS A 136 -9.63 -3.83 -8.25
N ALA A 137 -9.12 -4.78 -9.01
CA ALA A 137 -9.88 -5.45 -10.05
C ALA A 137 -9.44 -6.91 -10.14
N GLY A 138 -10.37 -7.83 -10.32
CA GLY A 138 -10.01 -9.24 -10.35
C GLY A 138 -11.19 -10.15 -10.63
N VAL A 139 -10.99 -11.43 -10.36
CA VAL A 139 -11.98 -12.49 -10.48
C VAL A 139 -12.01 -13.31 -9.20
N SER A 140 -13.20 -13.72 -8.78
CA SER A 140 -13.42 -14.71 -7.72
C SER A 140 -13.92 -16.00 -8.35
N TYR A 141 -13.47 -17.14 -7.84
CA TYR A 141 -13.88 -18.48 -8.24
C TYR A 141 -14.50 -19.19 -7.04
N ASP A 142 -15.71 -19.68 -7.22
CA ASP A 142 -16.47 -20.38 -6.18
C ASP A 142 -16.03 -21.84 -6.12
N VAL A 143 -15.23 -22.20 -5.11
CA VAL A 143 -14.75 -23.59 -4.91
C VAL A 143 -15.84 -24.41 -4.21
N THR A 144 -16.41 -23.83 -3.16
CA THR A 144 -17.62 -24.34 -2.47
C THR A 144 -18.55 -23.14 -2.20
N PRO A 145 -19.81 -23.36 -1.81
CA PRO A 145 -20.71 -22.25 -1.45
C PRO A 145 -20.16 -21.30 -0.37
N GLU A 146 -19.25 -21.79 0.48
CA GLU A 146 -18.62 -21.06 1.59
C GLU A 146 -17.20 -20.56 1.27
N ILE A 147 -16.48 -21.20 0.35
CA ILE A 147 -15.07 -20.91 0.05
C ILE A 147 -14.93 -20.37 -1.38
N LYS A 148 -14.42 -19.14 -1.46
CA LYS A 148 -14.08 -18.48 -2.72
C LYS A 148 -12.58 -18.24 -2.80
N LEU A 149 -11.97 -18.61 -3.92
CA LEU A 149 -10.63 -18.17 -4.26
C LEU A 149 -10.73 -16.91 -5.10
N TYR A 150 -9.74 -16.04 -5.05
CA TYR A 150 -9.73 -14.86 -5.90
C TYR A 150 -8.31 -14.53 -6.34
N ALA A 151 -8.25 -13.93 -7.53
CA ALA A 151 -7.02 -13.40 -8.10
C ALA A 151 -7.35 -12.05 -8.73
N GLY A 152 -6.43 -11.09 -8.62
CA GLY A 152 -6.67 -9.75 -9.13
C GLY A 152 -5.44 -8.88 -9.03
N ALA A 153 -5.54 -7.72 -9.64
CA ALA A 153 -4.60 -6.64 -9.51
C ALA A 153 -5.11 -5.62 -8.48
N ARG A 154 -4.16 -5.03 -7.77
CA ARG A 154 -4.40 -3.98 -6.79
C ARG A 154 -3.42 -2.85 -6.99
N TYR A 155 -3.94 -1.64 -6.95
CA TYR A 155 -3.17 -0.43 -6.75
C TYR A 155 -3.46 0.14 -5.36
N PHE A 156 -2.42 0.47 -4.61
CA PHE A 156 -2.52 1.13 -3.31
C PHE A 156 -1.64 2.37 -3.30
N GLY A 157 -2.16 3.46 -2.75
CA GLY A 157 -1.43 4.70 -2.56
C GLY A 157 -1.69 5.31 -1.19
N SER A 158 -0.70 6.01 -0.66
CA SER A 158 -0.80 6.83 0.54
C SER A 158 0.05 8.08 0.43
N TYR A 159 -0.52 9.23 0.76
CA TYR A 159 0.17 10.52 0.77
C TYR A 159 -0.13 11.31 2.05
N GLY A 160 0.73 12.29 2.34
CA GLY A 160 0.56 13.20 3.47
C GLY A 160 1.30 12.78 4.74
N ALA A 161 1.88 11.57 4.78
CA ALA A 161 2.83 11.20 5.83
C ALA A 161 4.07 12.10 5.72
N SER A 162 4.44 12.72 6.84
CA SER A 162 5.44 13.77 6.88
C SER A 162 6.32 13.68 8.13
N PHE A 163 7.63 13.92 7.99
CA PHE A 163 8.67 13.76 9.02
C PHE A 163 9.62 14.96 9.03
N GLY A 164 10.36 15.14 10.13
CA GLY A 164 11.38 16.19 10.24
C GLY A 164 12.57 15.94 9.32
N LYS A 165 13.21 17.03 8.87
CA LYS A 165 14.43 16.99 8.05
C LYS A 165 15.67 17.37 8.89
N THR A 166 16.80 16.72 8.65
CA THR A 166 18.06 16.93 9.38
C THR A 166 18.87 18.17 8.93
N ALA A 167 18.44 18.89 7.89
CA ALA A 167 19.12 20.10 7.41
C ALA A 167 18.78 21.33 8.27
N LYS A 168 19.62 22.37 8.26
CA LYS A 168 19.48 23.64 9.04
C LYS A 168 18.20 24.47 8.77
N ASP A 169 17.29 23.99 7.94
CA ASP A 169 15.98 24.60 7.69
C ASP A 169 14.89 23.69 8.26
N ASP A 170 13.81 24.27 8.76
CA ASP A 170 12.58 23.65 9.28
C ASP A 170 11.78 22.86 8.20
N GLY A 171 12.48 22.16 7.32
CA GLY A 171 11.92 21.41 6.21
C GLY A 171 11.24 20.11 6.66
N VAL A 172 10.28 19.67 5.86
CA VAL A 172 9.50 18.45 6.10
C VAL A 172 9.79 17.43 5.00
N ILE A 173 10.14 16.20 5.38
CA ILE A 173 10.22 15.03 4.50
C ILE A 173 8.81 14.50 4.28
N LYS A 174 8.33 14.49 3.04
CA LYS A 174 7.03 13.89 2.68
C LYS A 174 7.25 12.53 2.04
N VAL A 175 6.41 11.57 2.42
CA VAL A 175 6.45 10.21 1.89
C VAL A 175 5.21 9.95 1.06
N LEU A 176 5.43 9.61 -0.21
CA LEU A 176 4.43 9.02 -1.09
C LEU A 176 4.69 7.51 -1.15
N TYR A 177 3.82 6.74 -0.53
CA TYR A 177 3.86 5.29 -0.53
C TYR A 177 2.88 4.77 -1.59
N SER A 178 3.30 3.89 -2.48
CA SER A 178 2.49 3.47 -3.61
C SER A 178 2.96 2.12 -4.14
N THR A 179 2.06 1.15 -4.21
CA THR A 179 2.38 -0.24 -4.59
C THR A 179 1.35 -0.80 -5.58
N VAL A 180 1.83 -1.63 -6.50
CA VAL A 180 1.02 -2.45 -7.40
C VAL A 180 1.32 -3.92 -7.09
N GLY A 181 0.26 -4.73 -6.95
CA GLY A 181 0.36 -6.17 -6.74
C GLY A 181 -0.89 -6.91 -7.17
#